data_AF-A0A371DT00-F1
#
_entry.id   AF-A0A371DT00-F1
#
_cell.length_a   1.000
_cell.length_b   1.000
_cell.length_c   1.000
_cell.angle_alpha   90.00
_cell.angle_beta   90.00
_cell.angle_gamma   90.00
#
_symmetry.space_group_name_H-M   'P 1'
#
loop_
_entity.id
_entity.type
_entity.pdbx_description
1 polymer ?
#
loop_
_entity_poly.entity_id
_entity_poly.type
_entity_poly.pdbx_seq_one_letter_code
_entity_poly.pdbx_strand_id
1 'polypeptide(L)'
;MSSKYPPDHDLHTLAPLFPHVDPDVIASIVRHELSGAELYKLDSRRILESTWHLIEVTVDQSTLSLHSAPAATETYATLDSLLVPLNSYFSILCVHGLSHGQSPMLPFHFFRYSSHLVKIATQYEWAAVLSYHLASFARRCKEMRKGDFTGWGRVDMDLMEEFLVPNQKNRYGTVPTFAGASKSWVLIET
;
A
#
# COMPACT_ATOMS: atom_id res chain seq x y z
N MET A 1 -18.23 -22.71 -23.42
CA MET A 1 -16.90 -22.88 -24.04
C MET A 1 -15.93 -22.06 -23.20
N SER A 2 -15.07 -22.71 -22.41
CA SER A 2 -14.10 -22.01 -21.55
C SER A 2 -12.99 -21.41 -22.40
N SER A 3 -12.95 -20.08 -22.46
CA SER A 3 -11.75 -19.36 -22.91
C SER A 3 -10.64 -19.61 -21.89
N LYS A 4 -9.57 -20.30 -22.31
CA LYS A 4 -8.37 -20.51 -21.49
C LYS A 4 -7.65 -19.16 -21.38
N TYR A 5 -7.42 -18.73 -20.15
CA TYR A 5 -6.73 -17.49 -19.81
C TYR A 5 -5.23 -17.73 -19.61
N PRO A 6 -4.32 -16.82 -20.03
CA PRO A 6 -4.52 -15.67 -20.93
C PRO A 6 -3.68 -15.71 -22.24
N PRO A 7 -4.07 -14.89 -23.24
CA PRO A 7 -3.35 -14.69 -24.49
C PRO A 7 -2.25 -13.61 -24.33
N ASP A 8 -1.08 -13.87 -24.89
CA ASP A 8 0.12 -13.00 -24.82
C ASP A 8 -0.02 -11.62 -25.54
N HIS A 9 -1.22 -11.16 -25.88
CA HIS A 9 -1.43 -9.92 -26.66
C HIS A 9 -1.61 -8.64 -25.84
N ASP A 10 -1.72 -8.73 -24.51
CA ASP A 10 -2.13 -7.60 -23.67
C ASP A 10 -0.98 -6.72 -23.16
N LEU A 11 0.20 -7.31 -22.96
CA LEU A 11 1.38 -6.59 -22.47
C LEU A 11 1.85 -5.53 -23.47
N HIS A 12 1.68 -5.78 -24.77
CA HIS A 12 2.02 -4.83 -25.83
C HIS A 12 1.16 -3.56 -25.81
N THR A 13 -0.04 -3.62 -25.22
CA THR A 13 -0.96 -2.48 -25.10
C THR A 13 -0.77 -1.73 -23.77
N LEU A 14 -0.40 -2.45 -22.70
CA LEU A 14 -0.15 -1.86 -21.39
C LEU A 14 1.24 -1.20 -21.28
N ALA A 15 2.30 -1.82 -21.81
CA ALA A 15 3.66 -1.32 -21.66
C ALA A 15 3.86 0.14 -22.15
N PRO A 16 3.27 0.58 -23.29
CA PRO A 16 3.36 1.98 -23.71
C PRO A 16 2.70 2.98 -22.76
N LEU A 17 1.68 2.56 -21.99
CA LEU A 17 0.97 3.41 -21.03
C LEU A 17 1.74 3.55 -19.71
N PHE A 18 2.61 2.59 -19.40
CA PHE A 18 3.40 2.55 -18.17
C PHE A 18 4.90 2.38 -18.50
N PRO A 19 5.52 3.32 -19.24
CA PRO A 19 6.87 3.16 -19.78
C PRO A 19 7.97 3.09 -18.71
N HIS A 20 7.66 3.49 -17.48
CA HIS A 20 8.56 3.46 -16.33
C HIS A 20 8.46 2.16 -15.53
N VAL A 21 7.54 1.25 -15.88
CA VAL A 21 7.34 -0.02 -15.19
C VAL A 21 7.91 -1.14 -16.06
N ASP A 22 8.71 -2.01 -15.44
CA ASP A 22 9.24 -3.20 -16.09
C ASP A 22 8.09 -4.07 -16.65
N PRO A 23 8.13 -4.47 -17.93
CA PRO A 23 7.12 -5.37 -18.52
C PRO A 23 6.87 -6.65 -17.72
N ASP A 24 7.89 -7.22 -17.06
CA ASP A 24 7.75 -8.42 -16.23
C ASP A 24 6.93 -8.12 -14.97
N VAL A 25 7.05 -6.92 -14.42
CA VAL A 25 6.22 -6.46 -13.30
C VAL A 25 4.77 -6.28 -13.77
N ILE A 26 4.54 -5.70 -14.95
CA ILE A 26 3.19 -5.59 -15.54
C ILE A 26 2.57 -6.98 -15.73
N ALA A 27 3.33 -7.94 -16.28
CA ALA A 27 2.87 -9.32 -16.43
C ALA A 27 2.51 -9.96 -15.09
N SER A 28 3.35 -9.77 -14.07
CA SER A 28 3.09 -10.25 -12.70
C SER A 28 1.82 -9.63 -12.09
N ILE A 29 1.52 -8.36 -12.36
CA ILE A 29 0.29 -7.69 -11.92
C ILE A 29 -0.94 -8.32 -12.58
N VAL A 30 -0.90 -8.50 -13.90
CA VAL A 30 -1.99 -9.08 -14.70
C VAL A 30 -2.27 -10.54 -14.29
N ARG A 31 -1.23 -11.29 -13.90
CA ARG A 31 -1.37 -12.65 -13.35
C ARG A 31 -1.72 -12.69 -11.86
N HIS A 32 -1.78 -11.53 -11.19
CA HIS A 32 -1.99 -11.39 -9.76
C HIS A 32 -0.95 -12.17 -8.92
N GLU A 33 0.31 -12.13 -9.36
CA GLU A 33 1.45 -12.79 -8.75
C GLU A 33 2.37 -11.82 -8.01
N LEU A 34 2.27 -10.52 -8.30
CA LEU A 34 3.06 -9.49 -7.63
C LEU A 34 2.76 -9.52 -6.11
N SER A 35 3.80 -9.58 -5.29
CA SER A 35 3.65 -9.48 -3.84
C SER A 35 3.34 -8.04 -3.42
N GLY A 36 2.54 -7.85 -2.38
CA GLY A 36 2.30 -6.52 -1.79
C GLY A 36 3.60 -5.85 -1.33
N ALA A 37 4.61 -6.64 -0.93
CA ALA A 37 5.93 -6.14 -0.54
C ALA A 37 6.76 -5.63 -1.74
N GLU A 38 6.40 -6.00 -2.96
CA GLU A 38 7.11 -5.62 -4.19
C GLU A 38 6.43 -4.45 -4.93
N LEU A 39 5.32 -3.93 -4.40
CA LEU A 39 4.60 -2.79 -5.01
C LEU A 39 5.51 -1.59 -5.25
N TYR A 40 6.59 -1.41 -4.47
CA TYR A 40 7.51 -0.28 -4.59
C TYR A 40 8.19 -0.21 -5.96
N LYS A 41 8.23 -1.34 -6.70
CA LYS A 41 8.68 -1.40 -8.11
C LYS A 41 7.82 -0.55 -9.04
N LEU A 42 6.67 -0.06 -8.59
CA LEU A 42 5.76 0.84 -9.30
C LEU A 42 5.88 2.31 -8.85
N ASP A 43 6.71 2.61 -7.85
CA ASP A 43 6.87 3.99 -7.39
C ASP A 43 7.80 4.74 -8.36
N SER A 44 7.18 5.48 -9.27
CA SER A 44 7.88 6.29 -10.27
C SER A 44 8.86 7.30 -9.66
N ARG A 45 8.64 7.75 -8.41
CA ARG A 45 9.56 8.64 -7.72
C ARG A 45 10.88 7.93 -7.41
N ARG A 46 10.79 6.69 -6.92
CA ARG A 46 11.96 5.86 -6.62
C ARG A 46 12.65 5.41 -7.90
N ILE A 47 11.89 5.06 -8.93
CA ILE A 47 12.44 4.65 -10.23
C ILE A 47 13.23 5.81 -10.85
N LEU A 48 12.66 7.01 -10.83
CA LEU A 48 13.33 8.22 -11.32
C LEU A 48 14.57 8.56 -10.49
N GLU A 49 14.48 8.52 -9.16
CA GLU A 49 15.62 8.75 -8.25
C GLU A 49 16.75 7.73 -8.44
N SER A 50 16.43 6.44 -8.59
CA SER A 50 17.43 5.41 -8.92
C SER A 50 18.02 5.60 -10.32
N THR A 51 17.26 6.14 -11.29
CA THR A 51 17.79 6.48 -12.61
C THR A 51 18.79 7.64 -12.52
N TRP A 52 18.50 8.66 -11.70
CA TRP A 52 19.42 9.78 -11.44
C TRP A 52 20.68 9.32 -10.71
N HIS A 53 20.56 8.50 -9.68
CA HIS A 53 21.72 7.97 -8.96
C HIS A 53 22.54 7.00 -9.80
N LEU A 54 21.94 6.25 -10.72
CA LEU A 54 22.69 5.38 -11.63
C LEU A 54 23.48 6.22 -12.65
N ILE A 55 22.93 7.35 -13.10
CA ILE A 55 23.65 8.34 -13.94
C ILE A 55 24.81 8.99 -13.15
N GLU A 56 24.61 9.31 -11.87
CA GLU A 56 25.62 9.89 -10.98
C GLU A 56 26.74 8.88 -10.63
N VAL A 57 26.39 7.60 -10.39
CA VAL A 57 27.33 6.51 -10.09
C VAL A 57 28.06 6.01 -11.35
N THR A 58 27.53 6.22 -12.56
CA THR A 58 28.31 5.96 -13.79
C THR A 58 29.48 6.93 -14.03
N VAL A 59 29.62 7.98 -13.20
CA VAL A 59 30.76 8.92 -13.28
C VAL A 59 31.89 8.56 -12.31
N ASP A 60 31.67 7.73 -11.28
CA ASP A 60 32.75 7.33 -10.37
C ASP A 60 32.62 5.91 -9.80
N GLN A 61 33.76 5.26 -9.62
CA GLN A 61 34.02 3.82 -9.58
C GLN A 61 33.08 2.90 -8.76
N SER A 62 32.75 1.77 -9.42
CA SER A 62 32.93 0.39 -8.97
C SER A 62 33.03 0.10 -7.46
N THR A 63 31.90 -0.08 -6.78
CA THR A 63 31.70 -1.17 -5.80
C THR A 63 30.20 -1.49 -5.70
N LEU A 64 29.81 -2.72 -6.03
CA LEU A 64 28.43 -3.20 -5.87
C LEU A 64 28.31 -3.91 -4.51
N SER A 65 27.72 -3.24 -3.52
CA SER A 65 27.28 -3.88 -2.29
C SER A 65 25.92 -4.54 -2.51
N LEU A 66 25.87 -5.86 -2.30
CA LEU A 66 24.64 -6.64 -2.33
C LEU A 66 23.83 -6.35 -1.05
N HIS A 67 23.04 -5.26 -1.05
CA HIS A 67 22.12 -4.98 0.05
C HIS A 67 20.97 -5.99 0.04
N SER A 68 20.70 -6.62 1.18
CA SER A 68 19.47 -7.40 1.40
C SER A 68 18.25 -6.55 1.08
N ALA A 69 17.20 -7.19 0.55
CA ALA A 69 15.94 -6.51 0.27
C ALA A 69 15.44 -5.79 1.55
N PRO A 70 15.17 -4.48 1.50
CA PRO A 70 14.76 -3.72 2.68
C PRO A 70 13.47 -4.29 3.27
N ALA A 71 13.31 -4.18 4.59
CA ALA A 71 12.08 -4.61 5.23
C ALA A 71 10.89 -3.83 4.65
N ALA A 72 9.69 -4.42 4.64
CA ALA A 72 8.51 -3.73 4.10
C ALA A 72 8.25 -2.38 4.79
N THR A 73 8.54 -2.26 6.08
CA THR A 73 8.44 -1.00 6.84
C THR A 73 9.48 0.06 6.44
N GLU A 74 10.65 -0.36 5.97
CA GLU A 74 11.67 0.54 5.43
C GLU A 74 11.30 0.99 4.01
N THR A 75 10.73 0.07 3.24
CA THR A 75 10.26 0.33 1.88
C THR A 75 9.05 1.27 1.86
N TYR A 76 8.09 1.01 2.75
CA TYR A 76 6.85 1.78 2.91
C TYR A 76 6.89 2.56 4.22
N ALA A 77 7.80 3.52 4.34
CA ALA A 77 7.93 4.33 5.55
C ALA A 77 6.70 5.22 5.84
N THR A 78 5.90 5.58 4.83
CA THR A 78 4.74 6.47 4.96
C THR A 78 3.55 6.01 4.14
N LEU A 79 2.37 6.56 4.43
CA LEU A 79 1.19 6.34 3.62
C LEU A 79 1.41 6.72 2.15
N ASP A 80 2.12 7.82 1.89
CA ASP A 80 2.40 8.27 0.52
C ASP A 80 3.36 7.33 -0.23
N SER A 81 4.32 6.71 0.47
CA SER A 81 5.20 5.71 -0.16
C SER A 81 4.47 4.41 -0.49
N LEU A 82 3.31 4.16 0.12
CA LEU A 82 2.42 3.05 -0.24
C LEU A 82 1.40 3.43 -1.32
N LEU A 83 0.71 4.57 -1.17
CA LEU A 83 -0.42 4.94 -2.03
C LEU A 83 0.01 5.20 -3.48
N VAL A 84 1.19 5.80 -3.71
CA VAL A 84 1.67 6.08 -5.07
C VAL A 84 1.83 4.79 -5.89
N PRO A 85 2.66 3.81 -5.49
CA PRO A 85 2.77 2.54 -6.22
C PRO A 85 1.44 1.76 -6.27
N LEU A 86 0.63 1.83 -5.22
CA LEU A 86 -0.69 1.17 -5.19
C LEU A 86 -1.67 1.76 -6.22
N ASN A 87 -1.65 3.08 -6.43
CA ASN A 87 -2.47 3.72 -7.45
C ASN A 87 -2.01 3.35 -8.87
N SER A 88 -0.69 3.21 -9.09
CA SER A 88 -0.15 2.67 -10.34
C SER A 88 -0.62 1.24 -10.58
N TYR A 89 -0.55 0.39 -9.55
CA TYR A 89 -1.07 -0.98 -9.58
C TYR A 89 -2.55 -1.03 -9.99
N PHE A 90 -3.39 -0.23 -9.34
CA PHE A 90 -4.81 -0.14 -9.67
C PHE A 90 -5.07 0.41 -11.07
N SER A 91 -4.26 1.35 -11.55
CA SER A 91 -4.39 1.89 -12.90
C SER A 91 -4.11 0.82 -13.96
N ILE A 92 -3.06 0.00 -13.78
CA ILE A 92 -2.75 -1.14 -14.66
C ILE A 92 -3.92 -2.14 -14.66
N LEU A 93 -4.42 -2.50 -13.48
CA LEU A 93 -5.56 -3.42 -13.35
C LEU A 93 -6.85 -2.87 -13.98
N CYS A 94 -7.11 -1.56 -13.87
CA CYS A 94 -8.27 -0.93 -14.49
C CYS A 94 -8.21 -1.05 -16.02
N VAL A 95 -7.09 -0.66 -16.63
CA VAL A 95 -6.94 -0.71 -18.10
C VAL A 95 -7.08 -2.15 -18.59
N HIS A 96 -6.37 -3.08 -17.95
CA HIS A 96 -6.43 -4.50 -18.29
C HIS A 96 -7.84 -5.06 -18.09
N GLY A 97 -8.41 -4.89 -16.89
CA GLY A 97 -9.68 -5.47 -16.49
C GLY A 97 -10.85 -4.98 -17.34
N LEU A 98 -10.94 -3.69 -17.60
CA LEU A 98 -12.01 -3.11 -18.43
C LEU A 98 -11.93 -3.61 -19.87
N SER A 99 -10.71 -3.77 -20.42
CA SER A 99 -10.49 -4.35 -21.75
C SER A 99 -10.92 -5.83 -21.82
N HIS A 100 -10.97 -6.51 -20.67
CA HIS A 100 -11.34 -7.93 -20.53
C HIS A 100 -12.76 -8.15 -20.00
N GLY A 101 -13.61 -7.14 -20.07
CA GLY A 101 -15.03 -7.26 -19.71
C GLY A 101 -15.31 -7.28 -18.20
N GLN A 102 -14.37 -6.81 -17.37
CA GLN A 102 -14.66 -6.55 -15.96
C GLN A 102 -15.68 -5.41 -15.82
N SER A 103 -16.33 -5.38 -14.66
CA SER A 103 -17.34 -4.36 -14.35
C SER A 103 -16.75 -2.93 -14.47
N PRO A 104 -17.50 -1.96 -15.04
CA PRO A 104 -17.10 -0.56 -15.04
C PRO A 104 -17.02 0.04 -13.63
N MET A 105 -17.51 -0.69 -12.61
CA MET A 105 -17.34 -0.34 -11.19
C MET A 105 -15.95 -0.68 -10.62
N LEU A 106 -15.05 -1.28 -11.41
CA LEU A 106 -13.72 -1.67 -10.95
C LEU A 106 -12.94 -0.50 -10.30
N PRO A 107 -12.86 0.70 -10.90
CA PRO A 107 -12.18 1.85 -10.27
C PRO A 107 -12.81 2.26 -8.93
N PHE A 108 -14.12 2.09 -8.77
CA PHE A 108 -14.82 2.42 -7.53
C PHE A 108 -14.36 1.53 -6.36
N HIS A 109 -14.15 0.23 -6.61
CA HIS A 109 -13.64 -0.69 -5.60
C HIS A 109 -12.22 -0.30 -5.14
N PHE A 110 -11.34 0.05 -6.08
CA PHE A 110 -9.98 0.48 -5.79
C PHE A 110 -9.94 1.80 -5.02
N PHE A 111 -10.73 2.79 -5.45
CA PHE A 111 -10.83 4.07 -4.75
C PHE A 111 -11.32 3.91 -3.31
N ARG A 112 -12.30 3.02 -3.09
CA ARG A 112 -12.81 2.73 -1.75
C ARG A 112 -11.74 2.10 -0.86
N TYR A 113 -10.89 1.23 -1.40
CA TYR A 113 -9.75 0.69 -0.67
C TYR A 113 -8.72 1.76 -0.31
N SER A 114 -8.30 2.59 -1.26
CA SER A 114 -7.35 3.69 -1.00
C SER A 114 -7.90 4.66 0.06
N SER A 115 -9.18 5.03 -0.03
CA SER A 115 -9.85 5.86 0.98
C SER A 115 -9.88 5.20 2.36
N HIS A 116 -10.07 3.88 2.41
CA HIS A 116 -10.03 3.12 3.65
C HIS A 116 -8.62 3.13 4.26
N LEU A 117 -7.56 2.93 3.46
CA LEU A 117 -6.17 3.04 3.92
C LEU A 117 -5.87 4.41 4.53
N VAL A 118 -6.29 5.49 3.86
CA VAL A 118 -6.15 6.86 4.40
C VAL A 118 -6.84 6.97 5.76
N LYS A 119 -8.08 6.48 5.87
CA LYS A 119 -8.84 6.52 7.13
C LYS A 119 -8.10 5.78 8.25
N ILE A 120 -7.68 4.53 8.03
CA ILE A 120 -7.05 3.72 9.09
C ILE A 120 -5.65 4.25 9.45
N ALA A 121 -4.92 4.84 8.50
CA ALA A 121 -3.63 5.50 8.77
C ALA A 121 -3.75 6.66 9.79
N THR A 122 -4.90 7.35 9.84
CA THR A 122 -5.15 8.40 10.85
C THR A 122 -5.51 7.84 12.23
N GLN A 123 -5.96 6.59 12.31
CA GLN A 123 -6.56 5.99 13.51
C GLN A 123 -5.65 4.97 14.19
N TYR A 124 -4.76 4.33 13.44
CA TYR A 124 -3.93 3.22 13.89
C TYR A 124 -2.46 3.48 13.61
N GLU A 125 -1.59 2.77 14.33
CA GLU A 125 -0.15 2.82 14.12
C GLU A 125 0.22 2.37 12.70
N TRP A 126 1.21 3.02 12.11
CA TRP A 126 1.55 2.80 10.71
C TRP A 126 1.99 1.36 10.41
N ALA A 127 2.81 0.77 11.28
CA ALA A 127 3.26 -0.63 11.12
C ALA A 127 2.08 -1.63 11.10
N ALA A 128 1.04 -1.36 11.88
CA ALA A 128 -0.18 -2.17 11.89
C ALA A 128 -1.00 -1.99 10.60
N VAL A 129 -1.11 -0.75 10.11
CA VAL A 129 -1.76 -0.43 8.83
C VAL A 129 -1.05 -1.10 7.66
N LEU A 130 0.28 -1.11 7.66
CA LEU A 130 1.07 -1.79 6.65
C LEU A 130 0.87 -3.30 6.69
N SER A 131 0.86 -3.89 7.89
CA SER A 131 0.60 -5.34 8.07
C SER A 131 -0.80 -5.73 7.56
N TYR A 132 -1.81 -4.94 7.91
CA TYR A 132 -3.17 -5.07 7.39
C TYR A 132 -3.21 -4.98 5.87
N HIS A 133 -2.50 -4.01 5.28
CA HIS A 133 -2.43 -3.84 3.83
C HIS A 133 -1.82 -5.08 3.16
N LEU A 134 -0.68 -5.56 3.62
CA LEU A 134 0.01 -6.72 3.02
C LEU A 134 -0.85 -7.98 3.08
N ALA A 135 -1.52 -8.23 4.21
CA ALA A 135 -2.44 -9.35 4.37
C ALA A 135 -3.68 -9.22 3.48
N SER A 136 -4.28 -8.02 3.44
CA SER A 136 -5.43 -7.71 2.58
C SER A 136 -5.06 -7.91 1.11
N PHE A 137 -3.93 -7.36 0.67
CA PHE A 137 -3.44 -7.47 -0.70
C PHE A 137 -3.28 -8.93 -1.13
N ALA A 138 -2.64 -9.76 -0.29
CA ALA A 138 -2.47 -11.18 -0.57
C ALA A 138 -3.83 -11.92 -0.71
N ARG A 139 -4.83 -11.56 0.11
CA ARG A 139 -6.18 -12.11 0.01
C ARG A 139 -6.87 -11.67 -1.28
N ARG A 140 -6.78 -10.39 -1.65
CA ARG A 140 -7.36 -9.85 -2.89
C ARG A 140 -6.70 -10.46 -4.14
N CYS A 141 -5.38 -10.70 -4.15
CA CYS A 141 -4.73 -11.43 -5.25
C CYS A 141 -5.32 -12.83 -5.46
N LYS A 142 -5.64 -13.56 -4.38
CA LYS A 142 -6.27 -14.89 -4.48
C LYS A 142 -7.70 -14.81 -5.06
N GLU A 143 -8.45 -13.76 -4.75
CA GLU A 143 -9.79 -13.52 -5.28
C GLU A 143 -9.75 -13.12 -6.76
N MET A 144 -8.85 -12.22 -7.14
CA MET A 144 -8.71 -11.75 -8.52
C MET A 144 -8.28 -12.87 -9.48
N ARG A 145 -7.50 -13.86 -9.02
CA ARG A 145 -7.21 -15.08 -9.81
C ARG A 145 -8.48 -15.88 -10.17
N LYS A 146 -9.57 -15.68 -9.44
CA LYS A 146 -10.90 -16.25 -9.74
C LYS A 146 -11.79 -15.27 -10.51
N GLY A 147 -11.29 -14.09 -10.85
CA GLY A 147 -12.03 -13.02 -11.52
C GLY A 147 -12.88 -12.15 -10.59
N ASP A 148 -12.76 -12.28 -9.26
CA ASP A 148 -13.50 -11.44 -8.31
C ASP A 148 -12.64 -10.26 -7.83
N PHE A 149 -13.04 -9.06 -8.23
CA PHE A 149 -12.41 -7.80 -7.82
C PHE A 149 -13.20 -7.05 -6.75
N THR A 150 -14.41 -7.53 -6.41
CA THR A 150 -15.32 -6.80 -5.50
C THR A 150 -14.78 -6.74 -4.07
N GLY A 151 -13.87 -7.66 -3.72
CA GLY A 151 -13.17 -7.66 -2.44
C GLY A 151 -12.42 -6.36 -2.14
N TRP A 152 -11.88 -5.66 -3.13
CA TRP A 152 -11.22 -4.36 -2.90
C TRP A 152 -12.18 -3.30 -2.33
N GLY A 153 -13.47 -3.38 -2.68
CA GLY A 153 -14.49 -2.51 -2.15
C GLY A 153 -14.98 -2.88 -0.74
N ARG A 154 -14.48 -3.96 -0.13
CA ARG A 154 -14.94 -4.45 1.17
C ARG A 154 -13.86 -4.26 2.23
N VAL A 155 -14.29 -3.85 3.42
CA VAL A 155 -13.42 -3.80 4.59
C VAL A 155 -13.31 -5.23 5.13
N ASP A 156 -12.08 -5.66 5.40
CA ASP A 156 -11.82 -7.01 5.91
C ASP A 156 -11.81 -6.99 7.43
N MET A 157 -12.94 -7.34 8.04
CA MET A 157 -13.14 -7.21 9.49
C MET A 157 -12.20 -8.13 10.28
N ASP A 158 -11.94 -9.34 9.79
CA ASP A 158 -11.02 -10.29 10.43
C ASP A 158 -9.61 -9.68 10.51
N LEU A 159 -9.14 -9.11 9.40
CA LEU A 159 -7.83 -8.46 9.35
C LEU A 159 -7.80 -7.17 10.18
N MET A 160 -8.91 -6.45 10.29
CA MET A 160 -9.00 -5.28 11.18
C MET A 160 -8.85 -5.69 12.64
N GLU A 161 -9.54 -6.75 13.07
CA GLU A 161 -9.45 -7.27 14.44
C GLU A 161 -8.05 -7.80 14.77
N GLU A 162 -7.43 -8.49 13.81
CA GLU A 162 -6.09 -9.07 13.99
C GLU A 162 -4.99 -8.00 14.04
N PHE A 163 -4.95 -7.07 13.08
CA PHE A 163 -3.82 -6.16 12.91
C PHE A 163 -4.07 -4.77 13.52
N LEU A 164 -5.28 -4.23 13.37
CA LEU A 164 -5.54 -2.81 13.66
C LEU A 164 -6.03 -2.57 15.08
N VAL A 165 -7.05 -3.31 15.53
CA VAL A 165 -7.69 -3.09 16.84
C VAL A 165 -6.67 -3.03 18.01
N PRO A 166 -5.66 -3.91 18.10
CA PRO A 166 -4.67 -3.85 19.17
C PRO A 166 -3.74 -2.63 19.12
N ASN A 167 -3.67 -1.95 17.95
CA ASN A 167 -2.68 -0.92 17.63
C ASN A 167 -3.34 0.45 17.34
N GLN A 168 -4.44 0.76 18.02
CA GLN A 168 -5.12 2.04 17.88
C GLN A 168 -4.28 3.17 18.48
N LYS A 169 -4.12 4.27 17.74
CA LYS A 169 -3.46 5.49 18.24
C LYS A 169 -4.23 5.98 19.46
N ASN A 170 -3.53 6.11 20.59
CA ASN A 170 -4.15 6.57 21.82
C ASN A 170 -4.60 8.03 21.64
N ARG A 171 -5.90 8.26 21.46
CA ARG A 171 -6.46 9.63 21.31
C ARG A 171 -6.43 10.43 22.61
N TYR A 172 -6.09 9.79 23.73
CA TYR A 172 -5.94 10.45 25.00
C TYR A 172 -4.51 10.96 25.13
N GLY A 173 -4.33 12.25 24.80
CA GLY A 173 -3.24 13.01 25.39
C GLY A 173 -3.27 12.77 26.90
N THR A 174 -2.11 12.48 27.46
CA THR A 174 -1.88 12.42 28.90
C THR A 174 -2.49 13.66 29.52
N VAL A 175 -3.65 13.53 30.18
CA VAL A 175 -4.15 14.59 31.05
C VAL A 175 -3.07 14.73 32.13
N PRO A 176 -2.42 15.89 32.31
CA PRO A 176 -1.57 16.08 33.47
C PRO A 176 -2.49 15.94 34.67
N THR A 177 -2.30 14.88 35.44
CA THR A 177 -2.92 14.73 36.75
C THR A 177 -2.43 15.89 37.61
N PHE A 178 -3.20 16.99 37.66
CA PHE A 178 -3.03 17.98 38.70
C PHE A 178 -3.45 17.32 40.01
N ALA A 179 -2.48 16.70 40.68
CA ALA A 179 -2.62 16.31 42.06
C ALA A 179 -2.81 17.58 42.88
N GLY A 180 -4.06 17.84 43.27
CA GLY A 180 -4.45 18.95 44.12
C GLY A 180 -3.72 18.86 45.46
N ALA A 181 -2.73 19.74 45.64
CA ALA A 181 -2.19 20.02 46.96
C ALA A 181 -3.19 20.90 47.71
N SER A 182 -4.04 20.27 48.54
CA SER A 182 -4.77 20.98 49.58
C SER A 182 -3.77 21.65 50.52
N LYS A 183 -3.77 22.99 50.57
CA LYS A 183 -3.16 23.75 51.66
C LYS A 183 -4.29 24.39 52.47
N SER A 184 -4.51 23.81 53.63
CA SER A 184 -5.29 24.35 54.75
C SER A 184 -4.72 25.70 55.17
N TRP A 185 -5.56 26.75 55.18
CA TRP A 185 -5.26 28.00 55.87
C TRP A 185 -6.01 28.04 57.19
N VAL A 186 -5.26 28.03 58.27
CA VAL A 186 -5.74 28.34 59.63
C VAL A 186 -5.93 29.85 59.71
N LEU A 187 -7.15 30.29 59.98
CA LEU A 187 -7.46 31.67 60.35
C LEU A 187 -6.96 31.92 61.78
N ILE A 188 -6.04 32.87 61.93
CA ILE A 188 -5.71 33.49 63.21
C ILE A 188 -6.60 34.72 63.29
N GLU A 189 -7.60 34.71 64.18
CA GLU A 189 -8.25 35.93 64.66
C GLU A 189 -7.54 36.41 65.93
N THR A 190 -7.36 37.73 65.96
CA THR A 190 -6.74 38.59 67.00
C THR A 190 -7.45 38.56 68.33
#